data_AF-A0A7V2ADE0-F1
#
_entry.id   AF-A0A7V2ADE0-F1
#
_cell.length_a   1.000
_cell.length_b   1.000
_cell.length_c   1.000
_cell.angle_alpha   90.00
_cell.angle_beta   90.00
_cell.angle_gamma   90.00
#
_symmetry.space_group_name_H-M   'P 1'
#
loop_
_entity.id
_entity.type
_entity.pdbx_description
1 polymer ?
#
loop_
_entity_poly.entity_id
_entity_poly.type
_entity_poly.pdbx_seq_one_letter_code
_entity_poly.pdbx_strand_id
1 'polypeptide(L)'
;MGKRVLLGVLLAMLVGGATAAVVDDFEGGVGSWWTGNDGTVTLSASTTGASSGTGAMQIDVSIADWKICAYYNVVAYHALLGTPGAAISMDVTVLPDEFTGTWMNAEIVINGENVGWNPLGGNDLIRDGQPHTYTWVLPADLIQTISSTQPGGWFEMIIVTNTDAATRRVYVDHVQILEPQEHITDYPFGELVGDFEDDTLDGWLVNDATFTRSNTGATRGEWALQSDLAVGGWQLNGRLPIAPYRELLGQGARVVMDITAFAEDQPGTNWMNVEAVINGQNAGWNPLGGQGAIRDGEPHTYTWTLPPALVETIATVDPGGWFELMIVTNNSATATRIYVDNIWFYVPLTAEYPDPADGATGVEYTPTLTWIAGAGAERHDVYFGADPEAVANVNRDNVGEYPEVLYELDDDGQFEPGILSMST
;
A
#
# COMPACT_ATOMS: atom_id res chain seq x y z
N MET A 1 -5.12 39.85 -32.01
CA MET A 1 -5.52 40.07 -30.61
C MET A 1 -6.60 39.05 -30.25
N GLY A 2 -6.18 37.84 -29.90
CA GLY A 2 -7.08 36.80 -29.40
C GLY A 2 -6.58 36.42 -28.02
N LYS A 3 -7.33 36.82 -26.98
CA LYS A 3 -7.02 36.53 -25.58
C LYS A 3 -7.14 35.02 -25.39
N ARG A 4 -6.02 34.34 -25.11
CA ARG A 4 -6.04 33.01 -24.50
C ARG A 4 -6.41 33.22 -23.04
N VAL A 5 -7.54 32.67 -22.64
CA VAL A 5 -7.94 32.58 -21.24
C VAL A 5 -7.11 31.46 -20.64
N LEU A 6 -6.16 31.80 -19.78
CA LEU A 6 -5.55 30.86 -18.86
C LEU A 6 -6.68 30.41 -17.92
N LEU A 7 -7.15 29.18 -18.05
CA LEU A 7 -7.94 28.54 -17.01
C LEU A 7 -6.92 28.00 -15.99
N GLY A 8 -6.52 28.87 -15.06
CA GLY A 8 -5.73 28.45 -13.92
C GLY A 8 -6.61 27.59 -13.03
N VAL A 9 -6.41 26.27 -13.07
CA VAL A 9 -6.87 25.38 -12.02
C VAL A 9 -6.04 25.74 -10.79
N LEU A 10 -6.66 26.47 -9.88
CA LEU A 10 -6.13 26.68 -8.54
C LEU A 10 -6.22 25.32 -7.85
N LEU A 11 -5.16 24.52 -7.96
CA LEU A 11 -4.99 23.30 -7.17
C LEU A 11 -4.77 23.76 -5.73
N ALA A 12 -5.86 23.95 -5.00
CA ALA A 12 -5.79 23.98 -3.55
C ALA A 12 -5.36 22.58 -3.13
N MET A 13 -4.06 22.38 -2.92
CA MET A 13 -3.58 21.24 -2.15
C MET A 13 -4.35 21.27 -0.84
N LEU A 14 -5.26 20.32 -0.63
CA LEU A 14 -5.61 19.92 0.71
C LEU A 14 -4.32 19.34 1.28
N VAL A 15 -3.53 20.18 1.94
CA VAL A 15 -2.50 19.72 2.87
C VAL A 15 -3.25 19.28 4.12
N GLY A 16 -3.93 18.15 4.01
CA GLY A 16 -4.31 17.29 5.12
C GLY A 16 -3.34 16.12 5.17
N GLY A 17 -2.03 16.40 5.08
CA GLY A 17 -1.03 15.36 5.25
C GLY A 17 -0.89 15.09 6.73
N ALA A 18 -1.33 13.92 7.20
CA ALA A 18 -0.89 13.36 8.47
C ALA A 18 0.64 13.49 8.52
N THR A 19 1.22 14.12 9.55
CA THR A 19 2.67 14.28 9.60
C THR A 19 3.31 12.95 10.00
N ALA A 20 3.82 12.20 9.03
CA ALA A 20 4.55 10.97 9.27
C ALA A 20 5.97 11.26 9.79
N ALA A 21 6.42 10.49 10.79
CA ALA A 21 7.81 10.48 11.21
C ALA A 21 8.57 9.38 10.47
N VAL A 22 9.51 9.76 9.61
CA VAL A 22 10.42 8.79 8.96
C VAL A 22 11.29 8.13 10.03
N VAL A 23 11.25 6.80 10.05
CA VAL A 23 12.09 5.96 10.91
C VAL A 23 13.40 5.65 10.21
N ASP A 24 13.33 5.20 8.96
CA ASP A 24 14.50 4.89 8.13
C ASP A 24 14.11 4.91 6.65
N ASP A 25 14.97 5.48 5.82
CA ASP A 25 14.92 5.51 4.34
C ASP A 25 16.14 4.80 3.72
N PHE A 26 17.02 4.20 4.56
CA PHE A 26 18.12 3.33 4.16
C PHE A 26 19.15 3.89 3.16
N GLU A 27 19.16 5.21 2.90
CA GLU A 27 20.17 5.87 2.06
C GLU A 27 21.59 5.74 2.63
N GLY A 28 21.72 5.48 3.93
CA GLY A 28 22.98 5.27 4.64
C GLY A 28 23.37 3.80 4.89
N GLY A 29 22.61 2.84 4.36
CA GLY A 29 22.79 1.40 4.60
C GLY A 29 21.60 0.78 5.34
N VAL A 30 21.82 -0.17 6.25
CA VAL A 30 20.72 -0.81 7.02
C VAL A 30 20.26 0.02 8.23
N GLY A 31 20.69 1.27 8.33
CA GLY A 31 20.37 2.16 9.45
C GLY A 31 20.77 1.62 10.82
N SER A 32 19.92 1.86 11.82
CA SER A 32 20.13 1.36 13.20
C SER A 32 19.47 0.01 13.46
N TRP A 33 19.07 -0.72 12.42
CA TRP A 33 18.44 -2.02 12.53
C TRP A 33 19.43 -3.14 12.85
N TRP A 34 19.01 -4.14 13.62
CA TRP A 34 19.85 -5.30 13.95
C TRP A 34 19.08 -6.62 13.93
N THR A 35 19.81 -7.74 13.89
CA THR A 35 19.23 -9.09 13.97
C THR A 35 19.39 -9.69 15.37
N GLY A 36 18.65 -10.76 15.64
CA GLY A 36 18.82 -11.57 16.86
C GLY A 36 20.14 -12.37 16.92
N ASN A 37 21.00 -12.28 15.90
CA ASN A 37 22.30 -12.97 15.80
C ASN A 37 22.26 -14.50 15.93
N ASP A 38 21.17 -15.14 15.52
CA ASP A 38 21.07 -16.62 15.49
C ASP A 38 21.56 -17.27 14.19
N GLY A 39 22.10 -16.47 13.27
CA GLY A 39 22.70 -16.92 12.01
C GLY A 39 21.71 -17.30 10.91
N THR A 40 20.41 -17.08 11.13
CA THR A 40 19.37 -17.37 10.11
C THR A 40 18.84 -16.14 9.39
N VAL A 41 19.29 -14.95 9.78
CA VAL A 41 18.93 -13.66 9.16
C VAL A 41 20.19 -12.85 8.89
N THR A 42 20.25 -12.21 7.72
CA THR A 42 21.26 -11.20 7.37
C THR A 42 20.56 -9.94 6.90
N LEU A 43 21.04 -8.78 7.36
CA LEU A 43 20.63 -7.47 6.86
C LEU A 43 21.77 -6.90 6.01
N SER A 44 21.46 -6.36 4.84
CA SER A 44 22.42 -5.70 3.96
C SER A 44 21.80 -4.49 3.28
N ALA A 45 22.63 -3.49 2.97
CA ALA A 45 22.21 -2.38 2.12
C ALA A 45 21.98 -2.88 0.69
N SER A 46 20.97 -2.33 0.02
CA SER A 46 20.58 -2.66 -1.34
C SER A 46 20.10 -1.39 -2.06
N THR A 47 20.22 -1.35 -3.38
CA THR A 47 19.50 -0.39 -4.22
C THR A 47 18.22 -0.99 -4.78
N THR A 48 18.12 -2.31 -4.80
CA THR A 48 16.89 -3.03 -5.16
C THR A 48 15.86 -2.86 -4.06
N GLY A 49 14.64 -2.50 -4.45
CA GLY A 49 13.49 -2.30 -3.56
C GLY A 49 13.41 -0.92 -2.93
N ALA A 50 14.27 0.02 -3.35
CA ALA A 50 14.15 1.43 -2.96
C ALA A 50 12.86 2.02 -3.55
N SER A 51 12.08 2.69 -2.70
CA SER A 51 10.86 3.42 -3.04
C SER A 51 10.98 4.91 -2.71
N SER A 52 11.99 5.29 -1.92
CA SER A 52 12.26 6.66 -1.51
C SER A 52 13.76 6.95 -1.55
N GLY A 53 14.24 7.45 -2.69
CA GLY A 53 15.68 7.62 -2.89
C GLY A 53 16.28 6.35 -3.50
N THR A 54 17.55 6.07 -3.20
CA THR A 54 18.33 5.02 -3.86
C THR A 54 18.64 3.81 -2.96
N GLY A 55 18.34 3.91 -1.67
CA GLY A 55 18.67 2.91 -0.66
C GLY A 55 17.47 2.08 -0.22
N ALA A 56 17.75 0.83 0.16
CA ALA A 56 16.80 -0.07 0.81
C ALA A 56 17.55 -1.04 1.72
N MET A 57 16.85 -1.61 2.70
CA MET A 57 17.34 -2.73 3.48
C MET A 57 16.91 -4.06 2.85
N GLN A 58 17.89 -4.86 2.43
CA GLN A 58 17.70 -6.27 2.08
C GLN A 58 17.74 -7.14 3.34
N ILE A 59 16.75 -8.03 3.46
CA ILE A 59 16.61 -9.03 4.51
C ILE A 59 16.66 -10.42 3.89
N ASP A 60 17.73 -11.18 4.15
CA ASP A 60 17.82 -12.59 3.78
C ASP A 60 17.45 -13.48 4.98
N VAL A 61 16.52 -14.41 4.81
CA VAL A 61 16.13 -15.39 5.83
C VAL A 61 16.27 -16.82 5.31
N SER A 62 16.88 -17.70 6.11
CA SER A 62 17.23 -19.07 5.71
C SER A 62 16.39 -20.17 6.37
N ILE A 63 15.12 -19.91 6.70
CA ILE A 63 14.18 -20.89 7.27
C ILE A 63 12.78 -20.78 6.63
N ALA A 64 12.03 -21.90 6.62
CA ALA A 64 10.62 -21.98 6.21
C ALA A 64 9.68 -21.93 7.42
N ASP A 65 9.72 -20.82 8.16
CA ASP A 65 8.85 -20.59 9.32
C ASP A 65 8.79 -19.09 9.65
N TRP A 66 7.95 -18.77 10.63
CA TRP A 66 7.93 -17.49 11.34
C TRP A 66 9.34 -17.11 11.77
N LYS A 67 9.75 -15.89 11.41
CA LYS A 67 11.06 -15.37 11.79
C LYS A 67 11.03 -13.90 12.14
N ILE A 68 11.54 -13.58 13.32
CA ILE A 68 11.97 -12.24 13.66
C ILE A 68 13.20 -11.91 12.81
N CYS A 69 13.05 -10.94 11.93
CA CYS A 69 14.04 -10.56 10.93
C CYS A 69 14.93 -9.43 11.44
N ALA A 70 14.31 -8.34 11.86
CA ALA A 70 15.02 -7.13 12.24
C ALA A 70 14.34 -6.47 13.45
N TYR A 71 15.16 -5.85 14.28
CA TYR A 71 14.75 -5.07 15.44
C TYR A 71 15.17 -3.62 15.22
N TYR A 72 14.38 -2.68 15.74
CA TYR A 72 14.69 -1.27 15.78
C TYR A 72 14.27 -0.66 17.12
N ASN A 73 15.10 0.22 17.68
CA ASN A 73 14.80 0.89 18.94
C ASN A 73 13.86 2.08 18.69
N VAL A 74 12.61 1.97 19.15
CA VAL A 74 11.57 2.99 18.97
C VAL A 74 11.31 3.84 20.22
N VAL A 75 12.24 3.86 21.19
CA VAL A 75 12.13 4.72 22.39
C VAL A 75 11.91 6.19 22.00
N ALA A 76 12.59 6.67 20.96
CA ALA A 76 12.45 8.05 20.48
C ALA A 76 11.03 8.37 19.94
N TYR A 77 10.29 7.34 19.52
CA TYR A 77 8.97 7.45 18.93
C TYR A 77 7.83 7.07 19.89
N HIS A 78 8.14 6.82 21.17
CA HIS A 78 7.15 6.40 22.18
C HIS A 78 5.93 7.32 22.27
N ALA A 79 6.13 8.64 22.21
CA ALA A 79 5.02 9.59 22.26
C ALA A 79 4.10 9.47 21.04
N LEU A 80 4.68 9.29 19.85
CA LEU A 80 3.94 9.17 18.60
C LEU A 80 3.16 7.84 18.56
N LEU A 81 3.81 6.73 18.92
CA LEU A 81 3.18 5.40 19.01
C LEU A 81 2.08 5.32 20.09
N GLY A 82 2.10 6.23 21.08
CA GLY A 82 1.05 6.38 22.09
C GLY A 82 -0.08 7.32 21.69
N THR A 83 -0.08 7.84 20.46
CA THR A 83 -1.16 8.71 19.96
C THR A 83 -2.30 7.86 19.40
N PRO A 84 -3.58 8.17 19.69
CA PRO A 84 -4.72 7.49 19.06
C PRO A 84 -4.55 7.43 17.54
N GLY A 85 -4.79 6.26 16.94
CA GLY A 85 -4.65 6.02 15.49
C GLY A 85 -3.23 5.95 14.95
N ALA A 86 -2.20 5.91 15.81
CA ALA A 86 -0.82 5.70 15.36
C ALA A 86 -0.69 4.41 14.54
N ALA A 87 0.07 4.48 13.44
CA ALA A 87 0.33 3.34 12.58
C ALA A 87 1.79 3.30 12.15
N ILE A 88 2.23 2.15 11.64
CA ILE A 88 3.54 1.96 11.04
C ILE A 88 3.33 1.66 9.57
N SER A 89 3.99 2.38 8.67
CA SER A 89 4.07 2.03 7.26
C SER A 89 5.47 1.60 6.88
N MET A 90 5.55 0.75 5.87
CA MET A 90 6.78 0.28 5.27
C MET A 90 6.51 -0.13 3.83
N ASP A 91 7.38 0.29 2.92
CA ASP A 91 7.37 -0.23 1.57
C ASP A 91 8.15 -1.53 1.53
N VAL A 92 7.53 -2.56 0.95
CA VAL A 92 8.12 -3.90 0.88
C VAL A 92 8.09 -4.38 -0.55
N THR A 93 9.27 -4.82 -1.03
CA THR A 93 9.43 -5.43 -2.35
C THR A 93 9.84 -6.89 -2.20
N VAL A 94 9.19 -7.78 -2.95
CA VAL A 94 9.59 -9.19 -3.06
C VAL A 94 9.73 -9.55 -4.53
N LEU A 95 10.94 -9.91 -4.96
CA LEU A 95 11.22 -10.32 -6.33
C LEU A 95 10.70 -11.75 -6.59
N PRO A 96 9.86 -11.98 -7.60
CA PRO A 96 9.30 -13.31 -7.89
C PRO A 96 10.37 -14.35 -8.19
N ASP A 97 11.44 -13.96 -8.87
CA ASP A 97 12.54 -14.87 -9.25
C ASP A 97 13.44 -15.28 -8.06
N GLU A 98 13.36 -14.57 -6.94
CA GLU A 98 14.13 -14.85 -5.72
C GLU A 98 13.33 -15.65 -4.68
N PHE A 99 12.07 -15.97 -4.99
CA PHE A 99 11.16 -16.59 -4.06
C PHE A 99 10.57 -17.89 -4.63
N THR A 100 10.67 -18.98 -3.86
CA THR A 100 10.24 -20.32 -4.30
C THR A 100 9.01 -20.86 -3.58
N GLY A 101 8.48 -20.11 -2.61
CA GLY A 101 7.29 -20.49 -1.85
C GLY A 101 5.99 -20.18 -2.57
N THR A 102 4.88 -20.61 -1.99
CA THR A 102 3.54 -20.33 -2.52
C THR A 102 2.89 -19.11 -1.89
N TRP A 103 3.34 -18.70 -0.70
CA TRP A 103 2.85 -17.51 0.00
C TRP A 103 3.95 -16.89 0.89
N MET A 104 3.86 -15.59 1.13
CA MET A 104 4.70 -14.89 2.10
C MET A 104 3.86 -13.86 2.84
N ASN A 105 4.11 -13.70 4.12
CA ASN A 105 3.43 -12.76 4.99
C ASN A 105 4.46 -11.96 5.81
N ALA A 106 4.16 -10.70 6.10
CA ALA A 106 4.94 -9.85 7.01
C ALA A 106 4.06 -9.26 8.11
N GLU A 107 4.63 -9.16 9.30
CA GLU A 107 4.00 -8.59 10.47
C GLU A 107 4.99 -7.63 11.16
N ILE A 108 4.44 -6.58 11.74
CA ILE A 108 5.16 -5.75 12.70
C ILE A 108 4.76 -6.15 14.12
N VAL A 109 5.74 -6.24 15.01
CA VAL A 109 5.52 -6.43 16.45
C VAL A 109 6.06 -5.22 17.20
N ILE A 110 5.22 -4.63 18.06
CA ILE A 110 5.67 -3.68 19.07
C ILE A 110 5.95 -4.43 20.36
N ASN A 111 7.18 -4.31 20.84
CA ASN A 111 7.63 -5.02 22.02
C ASN A 111 8.35 -4.08 22.98
N GLY A 112 8.12 -4.19 24.29
CA GLY A 112 8.81 -3.34 25.26
C GLY A 112 8.74 -3.87 26.68
N GLU A 113 9.66 -3.44 27.53
CA GLU A 113 9.72 -3.88 28.94
C GLU A 113 8.38 -3.66 29.68
N ASN A 114 7.75 -2.51 29.45
CA ASN A 114 6.48 -2.12 30.07
C ASN A 114 5.26 -2.29 29.14
N VAL A 115 5.50 -2.67 27.88
CA VAL A 115 4.46 -2.77 26.84
C VAL A 115 4.12 -4.22 26.51
N GLY A 116 5.06 -5.15 26.70
CA GLY A 116 4.90 -6.56 26.35
C GLY A 116 4.97 -6.81 24.83
N TRP A 117 4.72 -8.05 24.43
CA TRP A 117 4.79 -8.52 23.04
C TRP A 117 3.46 -8.32 22.32
N ASN A 118 3.41 -7.41 21.34
CA ASN A 118 2.17 -7.02 20.65
C ASN A 118 2.34 -7.12 19.12
N PRO A 119 2.02 -8.28 18.52
CA PRO A 119 1.91 -8.43 17.07
C PRO A 119 0.75 -7.60 16.54
N LEU A 120 0.98 -6.86 15.44
CA LEU A 120 0.00 -5.96 14.83
C LEU A 120 -0.82 -6.62 13.71
N GLY A 121 -0.60 -7.91 13.44
CA GLY A 121 -1.25 -8.64 12.36
C GLY A 121 -0.38 -8.79 11.12
N GLY A 122 -0.63 -9.87 10.38
CA GLY A 122 0.14 -10.23 9.20
C GLY A 122 -0.49 -9.76 7.89
N ASN A 123 0.27 -9.06 7.07
CA ASN A 123 -0.09 -8.70 5.70
C ASN A 123 0.51 -9.68 4.70
N ASP A 124 -0.28 -10.12 3.72
CA ASP A 124 0.21 -10.99 2.66
C ASP A 124 1.05 -10.17 1.68
N LEU A 125 2.30 -10.60 1.48
CA LEU A 125 3.22 -9.87 0.62
C LEU A 125 2.98 -10.22 -0.85
N ILE A 126 2.76 -9.18 -1.63
CA ILE A 126 2.78 -9.20 -3.09
C ILE A 126 4.22 -9.45 -3.56
N ARG A 127 4.34 -10.26 -4.62
CA ARG A 127 5.61 -10.82 -5.11
C ARG A 127 5.80 -10.54 -6.61
N ASP A 128 5.44 -9.34 -7.04
CA ASP A 128 5.53 -8.90 -8.43
C ASP A 128 6.83 -8.13 -8.73
N GLY A 129 7.70 -7.97 -7.73
CA GLY A 129 8.97 -7.27 -7.82
C GLY A 129 8.86 -5.75 -7.74
N GLN A 130 7.67 -5.21 -7.46
CA GLN A 130 7.46 -3.79 -7.21
C GLN A 130 7.37 -3.51 -5.70
N PRO A 131 7.72 -2.29 -5.26
CA PRO A 131 7.43 -1.84 -3.90
C PRO A 131 5.92 -1.70 -3.68
N HIS A 132 5.44 -2.25 -2.56
CA HIS A 132 4.08 -2.04 -2.08
C HIS A 132 4.11 -1.49 -0.66
N THR A 133 3.32 -0.46 -0.39
CA THR A 133 3.17 0.10 0.95
C THR A 133 2.26 -0.79 1.79
N TYR A 134 2.77 -1.23 2.93
CA TYR A 134 2.01 -1.96 3.94
C TYR A 134 1.88 -1.09 5.19
N THR A 135 0.68 -1.09 5.79
CA THR A 135 0.40 -0.34 7.01
C THR A 135 -0.06 -1.28 8.12
N TRP A 136 0.47 -1.09 9.32
CA TRP A 136 0.08 -1.76 10.56
C TRP A 136 -0.35 -0.71 11.58
N VAL A 137 -1.65 -0.57 11.78
CA VAL A 137 -2.20 0.35 12.78
C VAL A 137 -2.10 -0.29 14.17
N LEU A 138 -1.75 0.52 15.17
CA LEU A 138 -1.67 0.05 16.55
C LEU A 138 -3.09 -0.07 17.15
N PRO A 139 -3.44 -1.22 17.76
CA PRO A 139 -4.71 -1.37 18.47
C PRO A 139 -4.90 -0.36 19.60
N ALA A 140 -6.14 0.06 19.86
CA ALA A 140 -6.46 1.08 20.87
C ALA A 140 -5.99 0.71 22.30
N ASP A 141 -6.04 -0.57 22.67
CA ASP A 141 -5.56 -1.07 23.96
C ASP A 141 -4.02 -1.05 24.05
N LEU A 142 -3.32 -1.32 22.95
CA LEU A 142 -1.87 -1.12 22.85
C LEU A 142 -1.51 0.36 22.96
N ILE A 143 -2.20 1.25 22.24
CA ILE A 143 -1.99 2.71 22.33
C ILE A 143 -2.23 3.19 23.77
N GLN A 144 -3.29 2.71 24.43
CA GLN A 144 -3.55 3.02 25.84
C GLN A 144 -2.41 2.53 26.75
N THR A 145 -1.84 1.36 26.46
CA THR A 145 -0.72 0.80 27.21
C THR A 145 0.55 1.64 27.02
N ILE A 146 0.90 2.00 25.78
CA ILE A 146 2.07 2.84 25.46
C ILE A 146 1.91 4.23 26.09
N SER A 147 0.78 4.90 25.87
CA SER A 147 0.54 6.26 26.39
C SER A 147 0.51 6.35 27.92
N SER A 148 0.15 5.27 28.61
CA SER A 148 0.10 5.22 30.08
C SER A 148 1.38 4.72 30.74
N THR A 149 2.36 4.26 29.97
CA THR A 149 3.64 3.76 30.47
C THR A 149 4.81 4.64 30.03
N GLN A 150 5.99 4.41 30.59
CA GLN A 150 7.25 4.94 30.05
C GLN A 150 7.95 3.79 29.32
N PRO A 151 8.77 4.05 28.28
CA PRO A 151 9.34 3.01 27.43
C PRO A 151 10.28 2.01 28.12
N GLY A 152 10.53 2.10 29.43
CA GLY A 152 11.42 1.18 30.14
C GLY A 152 12.87 1.27 29.66
N GLY A 153 13.66 0.22 29.91
CA GLY A 153 15.03 0.09 29.43
C GLY A 153 15.15 -0.27 27.95
N TRP A 154 14.09 -0.79 27.33
CA TRP A 154 14.02 -1.09 25.90
C TRP A 154 12.57 -1.06 25.39
N PHE A 155 12.41 -0.56 24.16
CA PHE A 155 11.15 -0.46 23.42
C PHE A 155 11.45 -0.56 21.93
N GLU A 156 10.88 -1.55 21.27
CA GLU A 156 11.32 -2.06 19.97
C GLU A 156 10.14 -2.22 19.00
N MET A 157 10.41 -1.87 17.74
CA MET A 157 9.64 -2.30 16.59
C MET A 157 10.39 -3.45 15.93
N ILE A 158 9.65 -4.49 15.55
CA ILE A 158 10.24 -5.75 15.07
C ILE A 158 9.57 -6.13 13.76
N ILE A 159 10.37 -6.37 12.72
CA ILE A 159 9.89 -6.95 11.46
C ILE A 159 9.91 -8.48 11.60
N VAL A 160 8.76 -9.09 11.35
CA VAL A 160 8.57 -10.53 11.32
C VAL A 160 8.08 -10.93 9.94
N THR A 161 8.63 -12.00 9.38
CA THR A 161 8.11 -12.58 8.13
C THR A 161 7.80 -14.06 8.31
N ASN A 162 6.93 -14.59 7.48
CA ASN A 162 6.57 -16.00 7.45
C ASN A 162 6.30 -16.49 6.03
N THR A 163 6.64 -17.73 5.74
CA THR A 163 6.48 -18.35 4.43
C THR A 163 6.68 -19.86 4.51
N ASP A 164 6.19 -20.56 3.49
CA ASP A 164 6.52 -21.96 3.20
C ASP A 164 7.86 -22.17 2.47
N ALA A 165 8.53 -21.10 2.00
CA ALA A 165 9.82 -21.19 1.32
C ALA A 165 10.98 -21.47 2.29
N ALA A 166 11.91 -22.37 1.91
CA ALA A 166 13.11 -22.69 2.69
C ALA A 166 14.03 -21.48 2.92
N THR A 167 14.02 -20.54 1.99
CA THR A 167 14.72 -19.26 2.05
C THR A 167 13.83 -18.18 1.48
N ARG A 168 13.98 -16.94 1.95
CA ARG A 168 13.36 -15.77 1.33
C ARG A 168 14.27 -14.56 1.38
N ARG A 169 14.06 -13.67 0.43
CA ARG A 169 14.59 -12.31 0.44
C ARG A 169 13.43 -11.34 0.39
N VAL A 170 13.52 -10.30 1.20
CA VAL A 170 12.58 -9.18 1.22
C VAL A 170 13.39 -7.89 1.26
N TYR A 171 12.96 -6.90 0.49
CA TYR A 171 13.52 -5.56 0.53
C TYR A 171 12.54 -4.64 1.21
N VAL A 172 13.05 -3.79 2.09
CA VAL A 172 12.29 -2.89 2.95
C VAL A 172 12.82 -1.48 2.73
N ASP A 173 11.92 -0.54 2.49
CA ASP A 173 12.23 0.89 2.41
C ASP A 173 11.11 1.76 3.02
N HIS A 174 11.39 3.05 3.18
CA HIS A 174 10.45 4.09 3.59
C HIS A 174 9.65 3.71 4.85
N VAL A 175 10.35 3.31 5.92
CA VAL A 175 9.71 2.94 7.18
C VAL A 175 9.29 4.22 7.89
N GLN A 176 8.01 4.33 8.22
CA GLN A 176 7.46 5.51 8.89
C GLN A 176 6.56 5.10 10.05
N ILE A 177 6.44 6.01 11.01
CA ILE A 177 5.33 6.01 11.97
C ILE A 177 4.39 7.11 11.54
N LEU A 178 3.19 6.71 11.16
CA LEU A 178 2.12 7.60 10.73
C LEU A 178 1.39 8.16 11.95
N GLU A 179 1.07 9.45 11.87
CA GLU A 179 0.02 10.02 12.72
C GLU A 179 -1.35 9.42 12.37
N PRO A 180 -2.33 9.48 13.30
CA PRO A 180 -3.73 9.15 13.01
C PRO A 180 -4.16 9.70 11.67
N GLN A 181 -4.49 8.80 10.75
CA GLN A 181 -5.12 9.18 9.50
C GLN A 181 -6.51 9.70 9.83
N GLU A 182 -6.79 10.96 9.49
CA GLU A 182 -8.17 11.38 9.37
C GLU A 182 -8.82 10.55 8.27
N HIS A 183 -10.03 10.10 8.53
CA HIS A 183 -10.79 9.33 7.58
C HIS A 183 -11.08 10.16 6.34
N ILE A 184 -10.58 9.73 5.18
CA ILE A 184 -10.73 10.47 3.92
C ILE A 184 -12.14 10.20 3.38
N THR A 185 -13.01 11.20 3.44
CA THR A 185 -14.41 11.05 3.00
C THR A 185 -14.63 11.33 1.52
N ASP A 186 -13.66 11.96 0.83
CA ASP A 186 -13.81 12.38 -0.55
C ASP A 186 -12.52 12.23 -1.35
N TYR A 187 -12.63 11.63 -2.55
CA TYR A 187 -11.55 11.49 -3.52
C TYR A 187 -11.90 12.31 -4.77
N PRO A 188 -11.38 13.55 -4.92
CA PRO A 188 -11.83 14.49 -5.95
C PRO A 188 -11.54 14.05 -7.40
N PHE A 189 -10.72 13.02 -7.59
CA PHE A 189 -10.41 12.40 -8.89
C PHE A 189 -10.74 10.91 -8.89
N GLY A 190 -11.79 10.54 -8.16
CA GLY A 190 -12.29 9.18 -8.09
C GLY A 190 -13.76 9.05 -8.44
N GLU A 191 -14.20 7.80 -8.48
CA GLU A 191 -15.60 7.39 -8.61
C GLU A 191 -16.01 6.66 -7.33
N LEU A 192 -17.09 7.13 -6.72
CA LEU A 192 -17.71 6.49 -5.56
C LEU A 192 -18.54 5.31 -6.03
N VAL A 193 -18.29 4.14 -5.46
CA VAL A 193 -18.90 2.86 -5.89
C VAL A 193 -19.56 2.09 -4.76
N GLY A 194 -19.65 2.68 -3.57
CA GLY A 194 -20.38 2.12 -2.44
C GLY A 194 -20.44 3.12 -1.29
N ASP A 195 -21.54 3.87 -1.17
CA ASP A 195 -21.90 4.65 0.04
C ASP A 195 -23.14 4.09 0.74
N PHE A 196 -23.82 3.13 0.12
CA PHE A 196 -24.90 2.31 0.65
C PHE A 196 -26.10 3.12 1.16
N GLU A 197 -26.23 4.36 0.71
CA GLU A 197 -27.32 5.27 1.08
C GLU A 197 -28.64 4.92 0.37
N ASP A 198 -28.58 4.03 -0.63
CA ASP A 198 -29.73 3.56 -1.37
C ASP A 198 -30.19 2.14 -0.98
N ASP A 199 -31.42 1.77 -1.36
CA ASP A 199 -31.99 0.46 -1.06
C ASP A 199 -31.45 -0.67 -1.97
N THR A 200 -30.57 -0.33 -2.91
CA THR A 200 -29.99 -1.25 -3.90
C THR A 200 -28.57 -1.70 -3.54
N LEU A 201 -28.02 -1.20 -2.43
CA LEU A 201 -26.63 -1.42 -2.00
C LEU A 201 -25.65 -1.03 -3.11
N ASP A 202 -25.96 0.00 -3.89
CA ASP A 202 -25.18 0.51 -5.03
C ASP A 202 -24.82 -0.56 -6.07
N GLY A 203 -25.63 -1.61 -6.18
CA GLY A 203 -25.40 -2.72 -7.10
C GLY A 203 -24.43 -3.79 -6.61
N TRP A 204 -23.98 -3.72 -5.35
CA TRP A 204 -23.22 -4.80 -4.73
C TRP A 204 -24.05 -6.07 -4.59
N LEU A 205 -23.48 -7.17 -5.04
CA LEU A 205 -24.09 -8.49 -5.06
C LEU A 205 -23.49 -9.33 -3.94
N VAL A 206 -24.36 -10.05 -3.22
CA VAL A 206 -23.96 -11.04 -2.21
C VAL A 206 -23.26 -12.24 -2.85
N ASN A 207 -22.30 -12.84 -2.14
CA ASN A 207 -21.75 -14.14 -2.49
C ASN A 207 -21.82 -15.17 -1.33
N ASP A 208 -20.88 -15.15 -0.38
CA ASP A 208 -20.87 -16.07 0.76
C ASP A 208 -21.58 -15.49 2.01
N ALA A 209 -21.64 -14.16 2.10
CA ALA A 209 -22.19 -13.44 3.24
C ALA A 209 -23.72 -13.25 3.15
N THR A 210 -24.30 -12.59 4.14
CA THR A 210 -25.58 -11.89 4.00
C THR A 210 -25.36 -10.39 4.16
N PHE A 211 -25.97 -9.59 3.28
CA PHE A 211 -25.86 -8.14 3.29
C PHE A 211 -27.11 -7.47 3.87
N THR A 212 -26.88 -6.49 4.74
CA THR A 212 -27.89 -5.57 5.26
C THR A 212 -27.30 -4.18 5.39
N ARG A 213 -28.13 -3.13 5.46
CA ARG A 213 -27.65 -1.80 5.86
C ARG A 213 -27.60 -1.66 7.37
N SER A 214 -26.56 -1.00 7.86
CA SER A 214 -26.39 -0.64 9.27
C SER A 214 -25.92 0.81 9.36
N ASN A 215 -26.23 1.49 10.45
CA ASN A 215 -25.63 2.79 10.76
C ASN A 215 -24.27 2.67 11.46
N THR A 216 -23.89 1.45 11.83
CA THR A 216 -22.57 1.16 12.39
C THR A 216 -21.55 1.14 11.26
N GLY A 217 -20.44 1.85 11.46
CA GLY A 217 -19.36 1.96 10.47
C GLY A 217 -19.65 2.89 9.30
N ALA A 218 -20.77 3.63 9.33
CA ALA A 218 -21.05 4.65 8.32
C ALA A 218 -20.08 5.83 8.47
N THR A 219 -19.41 6.16 7.38
CA THR A 219 -18.42 7.23 7.28
C THR A 219 -18.78 8.25 6.21
N ARG A 220 -19.66 7.88 5.29
CA ARG A 220 -20.27 8.79 4.32
C ARG A 220 -21.79 8.65 4.32
N GLY A 221 -22.46 9.43 5.16
CA GLY A 221 -23.92 9.46 5.23
C GLY A 221 -24.45 8.77 6.49
N GLU A 222 -25.54 8.04 6.37
CA GLU A 222 -26.22 7.35 7.47
C GLU A 222 -25.98 5.83 7.46
N TRP A 223 -25.65 5.24 6.31
CA TRP A 223 -25.67 3.80 6.10
C TRP A 223 -24.32 3.27 5.63
N ALA A 224 -23.98 2.08 6.13
CA ALA A 224 -22.89 1.24 5.67
C ALA A 224 -23.44 -0.14 5.30
N LEU A 225 -22.68 -0.87 4.50
CA LEU A 225 -22.92 -2.27 4.21
C LEU A 225 -22.47 -3.14 5.38
N GLN A 226 -23.40 -3.74 6.10
CA GLN A 226 -23.10 -4.83 7.03
C GLN A 226 -23.02 -6.16 6.27
N SER A 227 -21.88 -6.84 6.38
CA SER A 227 -21.62 -8.19 5.88
C SER A 227 -21.54 -9.18 7.02
N ASP A 228 -22.38 -10.21 7.02
CA ASP A 228 -22.38 -11.30 7.99
C ASP A 228 -22.02 -12.65 7.36
N LEU A 229 -21.04 -13.34 7.94
CA LEU A 229 -20.62 -14.68 7.60
C LEU A 229 -20.76 -15.61 8.82
N ALA A 230 -21.36 -16.78 8.62
CA ALA A 230 -21.53 -17.79 9.68
C ALA A 230 -20.28 -18.66 9.91
N VAL A 231 -19.16 -18.31 9.28
CA VAL A 231 -17.86 -18.99 9.33
C VAL A 231 -16.74 -17.97 9.16
N GLY A 232 -15.55 -18.27 9.65
CA GLY A 232 -14.31 -17.61 9.23
C GLY A 232 -13.68 -18.30 8.01
N GLY A 233 -12.35 -18.19 7.92
CA GLY A 233 -11.56 -18.62 6.77
C GLY A 233 -11.67 -17.65 5.59
N TRP A 234 -11.10 -18.03 4.45
CA TRP A 234 -11.23 -17.28 3.21
C TRP A 234 -12.68 -17.30 2.71
N GLN A 235 -13.32 -16.13 2.71
CA GLN A 235 -14.70 -15.94 2.28
C GLN A 235 -14.82 -14.73 1.35
N LEU A 236 -15.59 -14.89 0.28
CA LEU A 236 -15.96 -13.81 -0.63
C LEU A 236 -17.27 -13.21 -0.13
N ASN A 237 -17.20 -12.02 0.45
CA ASN A 237 -18.34 -11.35 1.09
C ASN A 237 -19.36 -10.92 0.03
N GLY A 238 -18.90 -10.14 -0.95
CA GLY A 238 -19.69 -9.74 -2.09
C GLY A 238 -18.85 -9.18 -3.22
N ARG A 239 -19.56 -8.80 -4.29
CA ARG A 239 -18.99 -8.47 -5.58
C ARG A 239 -19.75 -7.33 -6.25
N LEU A 240 -19.03 -6.44 -6.92
CA LEU A 240 -19.57 -5.33 -7.69
C LEU A 240 -19.19 -5.52 -9.17
N PRO A 241 -20.13 -5.50 -10.12
CA PRO A 241 -19.79 -5.39 -11.54
C PRO A 241 -19.13 -4.04 -11.83
N ILE A 242 -17.89 -4.06 -12.31
CA ILE A 242 -17.04 -2.87 -12.49
C ILE A 242 -16.68 -2.57 -13.94
N ALA A 243 -17.34 -3.22 -14.89
CA ALA A 243 -17.20 -2.89 -16.32
C ALA A 243 -17.34 -1.37 -16.63
N PRO A 244 -18.25 -0.61 -15.98
CA PRO A 244 -18.33 0.84 -16.18
C PRO A 244 -17.08 1.62 -15.77
N TYR A 245 -16.27 1.08 -14.85
CA TYR A 245 -15.09 1.75 -14.30
C TYR A 245 -13.77 1.30 -14.95
N ARG A 246 -13.84 0.48 -16.02
CA ARG A 246 -12.67 -0.07 -16.72
C ARG A 246 -11.67 1.01 -17.15
N GLU A 247 -12.16 2.15 -17.64
CA GLU A 247 -11.29 3.24 -18.11
C GLU A 247 -10.45 3.80 -16.95
N LEU A 248 -11.09 4.08 -15.81
CA LEU A 248 -10.41 4.59 -14.62
C LEU A 248 -9.41 3.56 -14.06
N LEU A 249 -9.80 2.28 -13.97
CA LEU A 249 -8.93 1.20 -13.52
C LEU A 249 -7.74 0.98 -14.45
N GLY A 250 -7.94 1.14 -15.76
CA GLY A 250 -6.86 1.09 -16.77
C GLY A 250 -5.91 2.28 -16.73
N GLN A 251 -6.22 3.33 -15.96
CA GLN A 251 -5.32 4.46 -15.66
C GLN A 251 -4.55 4.25 -14.35
N GLY A 252 -4.67 3.08 -13.70
CA GLY A 252 -4.00 2.81 -12.43
C GLY A 252 -4.77 3.32 -11.21
N ALA A 253 -6.10 3.38 -11.27
CA ALA A 253 -6.89 3.67 -10.08
C ALA A 253 -6.57 2.68 -8.95
N ARG A 254 -6.56 3.18 -7.73
CA ARG A 254 -6.54 2.42 -6.48
C ARG A 254 -7.95 2.11 -6.04
N VAL A 255 -8.11 1.01 -5.31
CA VAL A 255 -9.36 0.67 -4.61
C VAL A 255 -9.26 1.16 -3.17
N VAL A 256 -10.25 1.89 -2.70
CA VAL A 256 -10.35 2.33 -1.31
C VAL A 256 -11.64 1.80 -0.71
N MET A 257 -11.59 1.34 0.53
CA MET A 257 -12.76 0.98 1.31
C MET A 257 -12.56 1.38 2.76
N ASP A 258 -13.60 1.91 3.37
CA ASP A 258 -13.62 2.06 4.82
C ASP A 258 -14.26 0.85 5.44
N ILE A 259 -13.55 0.22 6.37
CA ILE A 259 -13.99 -1.01 6.99
C ILE A 259 -13.96 -0.83 8.51
N THR A 260 -15.11 -1.07 9.14
CA THR A 260 -15.25 -1.19 10.58
C THR A 260 -15.40 -2.65 10.95
N ALA A 261 -14.60 -3.12 11.90
CA ALA A 261 -14.72 -4.44 12.49
C ALA A 261 -14.61 -4.37 14.01
N PHE A 262 -15.29 -5.27 14.72
CA PHE A 262 -15.28 -5.37 16.17
C PHE A 262 -14.72 -6.72 16.60
N ALA A 263 -13.79 -6.78 17.54
CA ALA A 263 -13.22 -8.05 18.00
C ALA A 263 -14.28 -9.06 18.47
N GLU A 264 -15.39 -8.61 19.08
CA GLU A 264 -16.51 -9.46 19.47
C GLU A 264 -17.27 -10.11 18.30
N ASP A 265 -17.22 -9.49 17.12
CA ASP A 265 -17.87 -9.95 15.90
C ASP A 265 -17.02 -10.98 15.12
N GLN A 266 -15.82 -11.30 15.62
CA GLN A 266 -14.98 -12.40 15.13
C GLN A 266 -14.55 -13.30 16.31
N PRO A 267 -15.48 -14.06 16.90
CA PRO A 267 -15.21 -14.87 18.08
C PRO A 267 -14.18 -15.98 17.81
N GLY A 268 -13.20 -16.09 18.70
CA GLY A 268 -12.19 -17.16 18.67
C GLY A 268 -10.94 -16.84 17.85
N THR A 269 -10.81 -15.61 17.31
CA THR A 269 -9.59 -15.16 16.64
C THR A 269 -9.09 -13.84 17.20
N ASN A 270 -7.77 -13.66 17.16
CA ASN A 270 -7.10 -12.39 17.46
C ASN A 270 -6.59 -11.67 16.20
N TRP A 271 -6.88 -12.20 15.02
CA TRP A 271 -6.45 -11.65 13.73
C TRP A 271 -7.58 -11.73 12.69
N MET A 272 -7.51 -10.86 11.70
CA MET A 272 -8.36 -10.85 10.52
C MET A 272 -7.66 -10.11 9.39
N ASN A 273 -7.82 -10.58 8.16
CA ASN A 273 -7.42 -9.87 6.96
C ASN A 273 -8.65 -9.51 6.12
N VAL A 274 -8.56 -8.37 5.44
CA VAL A 274 -9.45 -7.89 4.39
C VAL A 274 -8.66 -7.77 3.09
N GLU A 275 -9.30 -8.05 1.97
CA GLU A 275 -8.66 -8.02 0.66
C GLU A 275 -9.64 -7.55 -0.42
N ALA A 276 -9.20 -6.67 -1.28
CA ALA A 276 -9.86 -6.37 -2.55
C ALA A 276 -9.32 -7.31 -3.63
N VAL A 277 -10.21 -7.85 -4.46
CA VAL A 277 -9.86 -8.70 -5.60
C VAL A 277 -10.49 -8.13 -6.86
N ILE A 278 -9.68 -7.96 -7.92
CA ILE A 278 -10.17 -7.68 -9.27
C ILE A 278 -10.23 -8.99 -10.02
N ASN A 279 -11.43 -9.37 -10.47
CA ASN A 279 -11.64 -10.63 -11.18
C ASN A 279 -12.37 -10.38 -12.49
N GLY A 280 -11.90 -10.97 -13.59
CA GLY A 280 -12.56 -10.83 -14.89
C GLY A 280 -12.43 -12.07 -15.74
N GLN A 281 -13.37 -12.24 -16.69
CA GLN A 281 -13.37 -13.38 -17.61
C GLN A 281 -12.02 -13.52 -18.35
N ASN A 282 -11.50 -12.39 -18.84
CA ASN A 282 -10.23 -12.32 -19.57
C ASN A 282 -9.09 -11.71 -18.75
N ALA A 283 -9.39 -11.04 -17.63
CA ALA A 283 -8.38 -10.48 -16.71
C ALA A 283 -7.88 -11.50 -15.68
N GLY A 284 -8.62 -12.59 -15.44
CA GLY A 284 -8.29 -13.59 -14.43
C GLY A 284 -8.57 -13.11 -13.00
N TRP A 285 -8.13 -13.92 -12.02
CA TRP A 285 -8.27 -13.67 -10.58
C TRP A 285 -7.05 -12.92 -10.06
N ASN A 286 -7.24 -11.65 -9.66
CA ASN A 286 -6.15 -10.77 -9.23
C ASN A 286 -6.41 -10.25 -7.80
N PRO A 287 -5.95 -10.98 -6.78
CA PRO A 287 -5.96 -10.48 -5.42
C PRO A 287 -4.98 -9.30 -5.30
N LEU A 288 -5.43 -8.21 -4.67
CA LEU A 288 -4.63 -7.00 -4.54
C LEU A 288 -3.82 -6.96 -3.23
N GLY A 289 -3.79 -8.05 -2.47
CA GLY A 289 -3.04 -8.17 -1.22
C GLY A 289 -3.92 -8.08 0.02
N GLY A 290 -3.84 -9.11 0.88
CA GLY A 290 -4.52 -9.12 2.16
C GLY A 290 -3.90 -8.15 3.16
N GLN A 291 -4.72 -7.26 3.72
CA GLN A 291 -4.34 -6.30 4.75
C GLN A 291 -4.96 -6.69 6.10
N GLY A 292 -4.19 -6.61 7.18
CA GLY A 292 -4.65 -6.86 8.54
C GLY A 292 -5.75 -5.88 8.94
N ALA A 293 -6.95 -6.39 9.19
CA ALA A 293 -8.09 -5.60 9.60
C ALA A 293 -8.03 -5.24 11.09
N ILE A 294 -8.21 -3.97 11.39
CA ILE A 294 -8.30 -3.42 12.75
C ILE A 294 -9.70 -3.68 13.28
N ARG A 295 -9.78 -4.17 14.52
CA ARG A 295 -11.01 -4.70 15.12
C ARG A 295 -11.41 -3.95 16.39
N ASP A 296 -11.29 -2.63 16.36
CA ASP A 296 -11.54 -1.72 17.49
C ASP A 296 -12.93 -1.06 17.48
N GLY A 297 -13.74 -1.36 16.47
CA GLY A 297 -15.09 -0.80 16.32
C GLY A 297 -15.13 0.59 15.67
N GLU A 298 -13.98 1.14 15.27
CA GLU A 298 -13.89 2.38 14.52
C GLU A 298 -13.68 2.09 13.02
N PRO A 299 -14.09 2.99 12.11
CA PRO A 299 -13.79 2.85 10.69
C PRO A 299 -12.31 3.15 10.40
N HIS A 300 -11.72 2.32 9.54
CA HIS A 300 -10.37 2.51 9.04
C HIS A 300 -10.36 2.40 7.52
N THR A 301 -9.56 3.24 6.87
CA THR A 301 -9.42 3.29 5.41
C THR A 301 -8.37 2.30 4.94
N TYR A 302 -8.76 1.38 4.06
CA TYR A 302 -7.89 0.42 3.40
C TYR A 302 -7.75 0.81 1.93
N THR A 303 -6.51 0.86 1.44
CA THR A 303 -6.20 1.23 0.05
C THR A 303 -5.41 0.12 -0.61
N TRP A 304 -5.84 -0.32 -1.78
CA TRP A 304 -5.16 -1.31 -2.61
C TRP A 304 -4.76 -0.70 -3.95
N THR A 305 -3.48 -0.84 -4.30
CA THR A 305 -2.97 -0.48 -5.62
C THR A 305 -3.11 -1.65 -6.59
N LEU A 306 -3.55 -1.37 -7.81
CA LEU A 306 -3.51 -2.35 -8.89
C LEU A 306 -2.06 -2.54 -9.38
N PRO A 307 -1.57 -3.79 -9.50
CA PRO A 307 -0.27 -4.05 -10.09
C PRO A 307 -0.18 -3.51 -11.53
N PRO A 308 0.98 -2.97 -11.98
CA PRO A 308 1.12 -2.40 -13.33
C PRO A 308 0.69 -3.35 -14.46
N ALA A 309 1.04 -4.63 -14.36
CA ALA A 309 0.63 -5.64 -15.35
C ALA A 309 -0.89 -5.83 -15.43
N LEU A 310 -1.60 -5.68 -14.29
CA LEU A 310 -3.05 -5.72 -14.25
C LEU A 310 -3.64 -4.44 -14.87
N VAL A 311 -3.06 -3.27 -14.58
CA VAL A 311 -3.46 -2.00 -15.20
C VAL A 311 -3.35 -2.09 -16.73
N GLU A 312 -2.22 -2.57 -17.24
CA GLU A 312 -2.00 -2.78 -18.67
C GLU A 312 -3.03 -3.76 -19.26
N THR A 313 -3.29 -4.87 -18.58
CA THR A 313 -4.30 -5.86 -18.98
C THR A 313 -5.68 -5.22 -19.06
N ILE A 314 -6.09 -4.45 -18.05
CA ILE A 314 -7.38 -3.76 -18.01
C ILE A 314 -7.46 -2.70 -19.10
N ALA A 315 -6.38 -1.97 -19.39
CA ALA A 315 -6.35 -0.93 -20.42
C ALA A 315 -6.48 -1.51 -21.83
N THR A 316 -5.76 -2.61 -22.11
CA THR A 316 -5.60 -3.15 -23.47
C THR A 316 -6.54 -4.30 -23.82
N VAL A 317 -6.97 -5.10 -22.83
CA VAL A 317 -7.82 -6.27 -23.02
C VAL A 317 -9.24 -5.96 -22.55
N ASP A 318 -10.24 -6.33 -23.34
CA ASP A 318 -11.64 -6.34 -22.87
C ASP A 318 -11.76 -7.42 -21.79
N PRO A 319 -12.11 -7.10 -20.53
CA PRO A 319 -12.19 -8.08 -19.45
C PRO A 319 -13.29 -9.12 -19.69
N GLY A 320 -14.17 -8.92 -20.67
CA GLY A 320 -15.13 -9.90 -21.16
C GLY A 320 -16.55 -9.68 -20.63
N GLY A 321 -17.35 -10.75 -20.61
CA GLY A 321 -18.77 -10.67 -20.24
C GLY A 321 -19.03 -10.40 -18.76
N TRP A 322 -18.00 -10.56 -17.91
CA TRP A 322 -18.05 -10.19 -16.49
C TRP A 322 -16.67 -9.68 -16.03
N PHE A 323 -16.71 -8.65 -15.20
CA PHE A 323 -15.56 -7.97 -14.60
C PHE A 323 -16.01 -7.37 -13.27
N GLU A 324 -15.40 -7.80 -12.17
CA GLU A 324 -15.93 -7.62 -10.82
C GLU A 324 -14.83 -7.19 -9.83
N LEU A 325 -15.16 -6.25 -8.94
CA LEU A 325 -14.44 -6.02 -7.69
C LEU A 325 -15.07 -6.92 -6.62
N MET A 326 -14.27 -7.54 -5.76
CA MET A 326 -14.75 -8.40 -4.69
C MET A 326 -14.15 -7.99 -3.35
N ILE A 327 -14.94 -8.11 -2.29
CA ILE A 327 -14.50 -7.97 -0.90
C ILE A 327 -14.28 -9.36 -0.33
N VAL A 328 -13.05 -9.65 0.07
CA VAL A 328 -12.65 -10.94 0.65
C VAL A 328 -12.21 -10.72 2.09
N THR A 329 -12.57 -11.65 2.97
CA THR A 329 -12.10 -11.67 4.37
C THR A 329 -11.46 -13.01 4.67
N ASN A 330 -10.46 -13.01 5.54
CA ASN A 330 -9.86 -14.23 6.07
C ASN A 330 -9.56 -14.10 7.56
N ASN A 331 -9.94 -15.10 8.35
CA ASN A 331 -9.62 -15.18 9.78
C ASN A 331 -9.84 -16.62 10.31
N SER A 332 -9.55 -16.87 11.59
CA SER A 332 -9.84 -18.16 12.24
C SER A 332 -11.12 -18.16 13.10
N ALA A 333 -12.00 -17.19 12.93
CA ALA A 333 -13.20 -17.06 13.75
C ALA A 333 -14.26 -18.11 13.42
N THR A 334 -15.21 -18.30 14.33
CA THR A 334 -16.40 -19.13 14.07
C THR A 334 -17.52 -18.40 13.34
N ALA A 335 -17.45 -17.07 13.28
CA ALA A 335 -18.32 -16.18 12.50
C ALA A 335 -17.55 -14.88 12.21
N THR A 336 -17.95 -14.13 11.19
CA THR A 336 -17.33 -12.84 10.85
C THR A 336 -18.42 -11.83 10.52
N ARG A 337 -18.39 -10.67 11.16
CA ARG A 337 -19.12 -9.48 10.70
C ARG A 337 -18.16 -8.33 10.45
N ILE A 338 -18.39 -7.61 9.36
CA ILE A 338 -17.75 -6.31 9.06
C ILE A 338 -18.79 -5.33 8.57
N TYR A 339 -18.47 -4.05 8.68
CA TYR A 339 -19.21 -2.96 8.09
C TYR A 339 -18.29 -2.28 7.07
N VAL A 340 -18.78 -2.08 5.85
CA VAL A 340 -18.01 -1.47 4.76
C VAL A 340 -18.75 -0.24 4.28
N ASP A 341 -18.03 0.86 4.11
CA ASP A 341 -18.58 2.10 3.59
C ASP A 341 -17.57 2.84 2.70
N ASN A 342 -18.05 3.87 2.00
CA ASN A 342 -17.27 4.86 1.27
C ASN A 342 -16.20 4.22 0.38
N ILE A 343 -16.65 3.33 -0.50
CA ILE A 343 -15.80 2.61 -1.44
C ILE A 343 -15.53 3.48 -2.68
N TRP A 344 -14.26 3.66 -3.03
CA TRP A 344 -13.85 4.44 -4.18
C TRP A 344 -12.91 3.69 -5.11
N PHE A 345 -12.97 4.05 -6.39
CA PHE A 345 -11.82 3.99 -7.27
C PHE A 345 -11.23 5.39 -7.42
N TYR A 346 -9.93 5.58 -7.21
CA TYR A 346 -9.33 6.91 -7.42
C TYR A 346 -7.93 6.80 -8.00
N VAL A 347 -7.53 7.78 -8.83
CA VAL A 347 -6.17 7.89 -9.34
C VAL A 347 -5.38 8.86 -8.46
N PRO A 348 -4.14 8.54 -8.03
CA PRO A 348 -3.27 9.48 -7.32
C PRO A 348 -3.02 10.76 -8.13
N LEU A 349 -2.84 11.90 -7.45
CA LEU A 349 -2.58 13.19 -8.12
C LEU A 349 -1.22 13.27 -8.82
N THR A 350 -0.24 12.53 -8.31
CA THR A 350 1.14 12.52 -8.79
C THR A 350 1.38 11.29 -9.66
N ALA A 351 2.33 11.41 -10.60
CA ALA A 351 2.81 10.25 -11.34
C ALA A 351 3.57 9.29 -10.42
N GLU A 352 3.42 7.99 -10.65
CA GLU A 352 3.97 6.93 -9.79
C GLU A 352 4.40 5.71 -10.63
N TYR A 353 5.07 4.75 -9.99
CA TYR A 353 5.48 3.47 -10.58
C TYR A 353 6.29 3.61 -11.88
N PRO A 354 7.48 4.24 -11.84
CA PRO A 354 8.36 4.26 -13.00
C PRO A 354 8.79 2.83 -13.37
N ASP A 355 8.87 2.55 -14.67
CA ASP A 355 9.48 1.35 -15.24
C ASP A 355 10.54 1.76 -16.27
N PRO A 356 11.81 1.33 -16.16
CA PRO A 356 12.39 0.54 -15.07
C PRO A 356 12.22 1.19 -13.71
N ALA A 357 11.88 0.38 -12.71
CA ALA A 357 11.82 0.81 -11.32
C ALA A 357 13.19 1.34 -10.86
N ASP A 358 13.18 2.15 -9.81
CA ASP A 358 14.43 2.68 -9.28
C ASP A 358 15.39 1.54 -8.87
N GLY A 359 16.68 1.74 -9.14
CA GLY A 359 17.71 0.73 -8.89
C GLY A 359 17.63 -0.53 -9.78
N ALA A 360 16.77 -0.58 -10.81
CA ALA A 360 16.68 -1.73 -11.71
C ALA A 360 18.04 -2.06 -12.36
N THR A 361 18.38 -3.35 -12.36
CA THR A 361 19.58 -3.87 -13.03
C THR A 361 19.21 -4.68 -14.26
N GLY A 362 20.14 -4.82 -15.21
CA GLY A 362 19.85 -5.54 -16.46
C GLY A 362 18.93 -4.78 -17.42
N VAL A 363 18.74 -3.48 -17.19
CA VAL A 363 18.00 -2.57 -18.08
C VAL A 363 18.65 -2.53 -19.46
N GLU A 364 17.83 -2.50 -20.51
CA GLU A 364 18.31 -2.40 -21.88
C GLU A 364 19.11 -1.10 -22.12
N TYR A 365 20.04 -1.12 -23.09
CA TYR A 365 20.82 0.09 -23.43
C TYR A 365 19.97 1.19 -24.07
N THR A 366 18.78 0.86 -24.54
CA THR A 366 17.82 1.77 -25.13
C THR A 366 16.47 1.54 -24.45
N PRO A 367 16.35 1.85 -23.15
CA PRO A 367 15.12 1.58 -22.44
C PRO A 367 14.03 2.56 -22.91
N THR A 368 12.79 2.10 -22.91
CA THR A 368 11.62 2.98 -22.85
C THR A 368 11.27 3.12 -21.38
N LEU A 369 11.35 4.34 -20.85
CA LEU A 369 10.87 4.63 -19.51
C LEU A 369 9.36 4.81 -19.57
N THR A 370 8.61 4.27 -18.62
CA THR A 370 7.16 4.45 -18.50
C THR A 370 6.75 4.73 -17.06
N TRP A 371 5.57 5.28 -16.83
CA TRP A 371 5.00 5.49 -15.50
C TRP A 371 3.48 5.54 -15.54
N ILE A 372 2.85 5.44 -14.38
CA ILE A 372 1.41 5.70 -14.24
C ILE A 372 1.21 7.21 -14.08
N ALA A 373 0.38 7.78 -14.96
CA ALA A 373 0.08 9.21 -14.97
C ALA A 373 -0.69 9.65 -13.70
N GLY A 374 -0.41 10.87 -13.25
CA GLY A 374 -1.21 11.50 -12.20
C GLY A 374 -2.62 11.84 -12.69
N ALA A 375 -3.56 11.90 -11.75
CA ALA A 375 -4.97 12.16 -12.05
C ALA A 375 -5.18 13.48 -12.78
N GLY A 376 -5.79 13.41 -13.96
CA GLY A 376 -6.04 14.58 -14.81
C GLY A 376 -4.77 15.19 -15.43
N ALA A 377 -3.61 14.53 -15.35
CA ALA A 377 -2.41 14.96 -16.04
C ALA A 377 -2.59 14.79 -17.55
N GLU A 378 -2.64 15.91 -18.27
CA GLU A 378 -2.56 15.88 -19.74
C GLU A 378 -1.13 15.68 -20.23
N ARG A 379 -0.14 16.03 -19.40
CA ARG A 379 1.29 16.03 -19.72
C ARG A 379 2.16 15.88 -18.48
N HIS A 380 3.36 15.35 -18.66
CA HIS A 380 4.39 15.27 -17.63
C HIS A 380 5.64 16.08 -18.02
N ASP A 381 6.23 16.76 -17.04
CA ASP A 381 7.56 17.31 -17.18
C ASP A 381 8.57 16.23 -16.80
N VAL A 382 9.25 15.66 -17.80
CA VAL A 382 10.22 14.59 -17.63
C VAL A 382 11.63 15.19 -17.66
N TYR A 383 12.40 14.94 -16.61
CA TYR A 383 13.80 15.35 -16.52
C TYR A 383 14.67 14.11 -16.36
N PHE A 384 15.64 13.94 -17.25
CA PHE A 384 16.50 12.77 -17.27
C PHE A 384 17.97 13.17 -17.37
N GLY A 385 18.80 12.66 -16.47
CA GLY A 385 20.21 13.02 -16.39
C GLY A 385 21.02 12.06 -15.52
N ALA A 386 22.34 12.13 -15.65
CA ALA A 386 23.26 11.28 -14.88
C ALA A 386 23.68 11.88 -13.53
N ASP A 387 23.36 13.15 -13.28
CA ASP A 387 23.66 13.85 -12.02
C ASP A 387 22.36 13.98 -11.19
N PRO A 388 22.23 13.23 -10.08
CA PRO A 388 21.05 13.27 -9.24
C PRO A 388 20.79 14.66 -8.64
N GLU A 389 21.83 15.44 -8.29
CA GLU A 389 21.62 16.79 -7.76
C GLU A 389 21.07 17.73 -8.84
N ALA A 390 21.52 17.59 -10.08
CA ALA A 390 20.97 18.36 -11.20
C ALA A 390 19.49 18.02 -11.43
N VAL A 391 19.16 16.73 -11.50
CA VAL A 391 17.78 16.24 -11.72
C VAL A 391 16.85 16.62 -10.55
N ALA A 392 17.34 16.66 -9.32
CA ALA A 392 16.53 17.06 -8.16
C ALA A 392 16.22 18.57 -8.11
N ASN A 393 17.01 19.42 -8.77
CA ASN A 393 16.88 20.89 -8.69
C ASN A 393 16.34 21.54 -9.98
N VAL A 394 16.24 20.78 -11.06
CA VAL A 394 15.73 21.25 -12.36
C VAL A 394 14.20 21.28 -12.39
N ASN A 395 13.66 22.23 -13.13
CA ASN A 395 12.25 22.39 -13.47
C ASN A 395 12.11 23.13 -14.82
N ARG A 396 10.88 23.30 -15.29
CA ARG A 396 10.57 23.86 -16.60
C ARG A 396 11.10 25.29 -16.78
N ASP A 397 11.17 26.05 -15.69
CA ASP A 397 11.58 27.46 -15.72
C ASP A 397 13.11 27.63 -15.73
N ASN A 398 13.85 26.66 -15.18
CA ASN A 398 15.31 26.73 -15.04
C ASN A 398 16.09 25.67 -15.84
N VAL A 399 15.43 24.88 -16.69
CA VAL A 399 16.09 23.83 -17.51
C VAL A 399 17.32 24.32 -18.30
N GLY A 400 17.34 25.61 -18.70
CA GLY A 400 18.49 26.22 -19.37
C GLY A 400 19.76 26.36 -18.51
N GLU A 401 19.63 26.23 -17.18
CA GLU A 401 20.75 26.22 -16.23
C GLU A 401 21.39 24.83 -16.08
N TYR A 402 20.72 23.78 -16.56
CA TYR A 402 21.12 22.37 -16.48
C TYR A 402 21.26 21.74 -17.87
N PRO A 403 22.25 22.16 -18.69
CA PRO A 403 22.39 21.71 -20.08
C PRO A 403 22.65 20.21 -20.26
N GLU A 404 23.03 19.51 -19.18
CA GLU A 404 23.22 18.06 -19.12
C GLU A 404 21.93 17.27 -18.87
N VAL A 405 20.86 17.92 -18.44
CA VAL A 405 19.56 17.30 -18.22
C VAL A 405 18.76 17.31 -19.52
N LEU A 406 18.33 16.13 -19.95
CA LEU A 406 17.31 15.99 -20.99
C LEU A 406 15.95 16.36 -20.41
N TYR A 407 15.21 17.17 -21.15
CA TYR A 407 13.84 17.55 -20.80
C TYR A 407 12.89 17.16 -21.92
N GLU A 408 11.82 16.48 -21.54
CA GLU A 408 10.69 16.20 -22.41
C GLU A 408 9.38 16.62 -21.74
N LEU A 409 8.49 17.22 -22.55
CA LEU A 409 7.12 17.43 -22.16
C LEU A 409 6.30 16.29 -22.76
N ASP A 410 6.19 15.22 -21.99
CA ASP A 410 5.50 13.98 -22.35
C ASP A 410 3.98 14.16 -22.33
N ASP A 411 3.26 13.46 -23.20
CA ASP A 411 1.80 13.35 -23.20
C ASP A 411 1.26 11.92 -23.35
N ASP A 412 2.13 10.90 -23.39
CA ASP A 412 1.75 9.50 -23.56
C ASP A 412 2.28 8.56 -22.47
N GLY A 413 2.93 9.09 -21.43
CA GLY A 413 3.35 8.34 -20.24
C GLY A 413 4.62 7.53 -20.48
N GLN A 414 5.40 7.88 -21.50
CA GLN A 414 6.64 7.20 -21.83
C GLN A 414 7.74 8.17 -22.27
N PHE A 415 8.99 7.76 -22.12
CA PHE A 415 10.14 8.55 -22.53
C PHE A 415 11.26 7.65 -23.05
N GLU A 416 11.80 7.98 -24.23
CA GLU A 416 12.93 7.29 -24.84
C GLU A 416 14.21 8.16 -24.73
N PRO A 417 15.05 8.00 -23.69
CA PRO A 417 16.27 8.79 -23.51
C PRO A 417 17.34 8.52 -24.59
N GLY A 418 17.14 7.50 -25.44
CA GLY A 418 18.12 7.03 -26.41
C GLY A 418 19.10 6.03 -25.79
N ILE A 419 20.31 5.96 -26.35
CA ILE A 419 21.33 4.99 -25.92
C ILE A 419 21.98 5.47 -24.60
N LEU A 420 21.83 4.68 -23.55
CA LEU A 420 22.48 4.91 -22.26
C LEU A 420 23.91 4.32 -22.24
N SER A 421 24.82 5.03 -21.60
CA SER A 421 26.19 4.55 -21.38
C SER A 421 26.24 3.49 -20.27
N MET A 422 27.04 2.43 -20.46
CA MET A 422 27.33 1.47 -19.37
C MET A 422 28.04 2.18 -18.22
N SER A 423 27.59 1.96 -16.98
CA SER A 423 28.47 2.07 -15.83
C SER A 423 29.47 0.90 -15.90
N THR A 424 30.76 1.22 -15.88
CA THR A 424 31.86 0.23 -15.82
C THR A 424 32.20 -0.15 -14.40
#